data_AF-A0A1X7TGL2-F1
#
_entry.id   AF-A0A1X7TGL2-F1
#
_cell.length_a   1.000
_cell.length_b   1.000
_cell.length_c   1.000
_cell.angle_alpha   90.00
_cell.angle_beta   90.00
_cell.angle_gamma   90.00
#
_symmetry.space_group_name_H-M   'P 1'
#
loop_
_entity.id
_entity.type
_entity.pdbx_description
1 polymer ?
#
loop_
_entity_poly.entity_id
_entity_poly.type
_entity_poly.pdbx_seq_one_letter_code
_entity_poly.pdbx_strand_id
1 'polypeptide(L)'
;MQQLLGGKVATFDQSLLRQLFLQRLPPNVRMVLASSKDDEDLESLAFLADKVVEVASPAVNAVQTTELSTEVEQVHSDIATLKKLVTSLTDTRHPCSFRRRTSSPAPTDRPTT
;
A
#
# COMPACT_ATOMS: atom_id res chain seq x y z
N MET A 1 -16.64 -26.27 17.41
CA MET A 1 -16.26 -27.61 16.93
C MET A 1 -16.86 -28.74 17.75
N GLN A 2 -16.84 -28.68 19.09
CA GLN A 2 -17.47 -29.69 19.94
C GLN A 2 -18.97 -29.92 19.64
N GLN A 3 -19.70 -28.85 19.30
CA GLN A 3 -21.11 -28.92 18.92
C GLN A 3 -21.37 -29.75 17.64
N LEU A 4 -20.37 -29.87 16.75
CA LEU A 4 -20.46 -30.71 15.55
C LEU A 4 -20.25 -32.19 15.87
N LEU A 5 -19.56 -32.51 16.97
CA LEU A 5 -19.33 -33.88 17.40
C LEU A 5 -20.49 -34.46 18.22
N GLY A 6 -21.48 -33.65 18.60
CA GLY A 6 -22.75 -34.11 19.16
C GLY A 6 -22.58 -35.09 20.33
N GLY A 7 -21.82 -34.69 21.37
CA GLY A 7 -21.60 -35.50 22.58
C GLY A 7 -20.48 -36.55 22.49
N LYS A 8 -19.91 -36.80 21.31
CA LYS A 8 -18.83 -37.78 21.09
C LYS A 8 -17.44 -37.26 21.46
N VAL A 9 -17.35 -36.05 22.01
CA VAL A 9 -16.09 -35.38 22.33
C VAL A 9 -15.24 -36.20 23.31
N ALA A 10 -15.88 -36.87 24.28
CA ALA A 10 -15.17 -37.73 25.24
C ALA A 10 -14.55 -38.99 24.63
N THR A 11 -15.04 -39.43 23.46
CA THR A 11 -14.53 -40.62 22.75
C THR A 11 -13.57 -40.26 21.62
N PHE A 12 -13.41 -38.97 21.33
CA PHE A 12 -12.61 -38.49 20.22
C PHE A 12 -11.24 -38.04 20.73
N ASP A 13 -10.21 -38.27 19.92
CA ASP A 13 -8.84 -37.89 20.26
C ASP A 13 -8.71 -36.36 20.41
N GLN A 14 -8.42 -35.92 21.64
CA GLN A 14 -8.23 -34.51 22.00
C GLN A 14 -7.12 -33.86 21.17
N SER A 15 -6.04 -34.60 20.87
CA SER A 15 -4.90 -34.09 20.09
C SER A 15 -5.30 -33.77 18.66
N LEU A 16 -6.09 -34.64 18.04
CA LEU A 16 -6.63 -34.44 16.69
C LEU A 16 -7.64 -33.27 16.67
N LEU A 17 -8.49 -33.16 17.70
CA LEU A 17 -9.48 -32.09 17.79
C LEU A 17 -8.79 -30.71 17.91
N ARG A 18 -7.74 -30.63 18.74
CA ARG A 18 -6.86 -29.47 18.85
C ARG A 18 -6.23 -29.12 17.50
N GLN A 19 -5.69 -30.10 16.79
CA GLN A 19 -5.01 -29.86 15.52
C GLN A 19 -6.00 -29.37 14.44
N LEU A 20 -7.19 -29.95 14.38
CA LEU A 20 -8.27 -29.47 13.51
C LEU A 20 -8.75 -28.07 13.89
N PHE A 21 -8.74 -27.74 15.18
CA PHE A 21 -9.08 -26.40 15.67
C PHE A 21 -8.07 -25.37 15.19
N LEU A 22 -6.77 -25.63 15.40
CA LEU A 22 -5.71 -24.76 14.90
C LEU A 22 -5.75 -24.62 13.37
N GLN A 23 -6.02 -25.70 12.64
CA GLN A 23 -6.16 -25.66 11.17
C GLN A 23 -7.34 -24.83 10.65
N ARG A 24 -8.40 -24.66 11.46
CA ARG A 24 -9.57 -23.84 11.11
C ARG A 24 -9.34 -22.35 11.35
N LEU A 25 -8.35 -21.98 12.16
CA LEU A 25 -8.06 -20.58 12.50
C LEU A 25 -7.23 -19.88 11.42
N PRO A 26 -7.39 -18.54 11.27
CA PRO A 26 -6.53 -17.70 10.46
C PRO A 26 -5.03 -17.88 10.80
N PRO A 27 -4.11 -17.69 9.83
CA PRO A 27 -2.69 -18.00 10.01
C PRO A 27 -2.00 -17.16 11.10
N ASN A 28 -2.39 -15.89 11.25
CA ASN A 28 -1.92 -14.99 12.32
C ASN A 28 -2.29 -15.52 13.71
N VAL A 29 -3.53 -15.96 13.88
CA VAL A 29 -4.03 -16.53 15.15
C VAL A 29 -3.39 -17.88 15.42
N ARG A 30 -3.30 -18.74 14.39
CA ARG A 30 -2.68 -20.07 14.47
C ARG A 30 -1.22 -20.01 14.92
N MET A 31 -0.42 -19.08 14.39
CA MET A 31 0.99 -18.95 14.79
C MET A 31 1.15 -18.69 16.28
N VAL A 32 0.30 -17.83 16.86
CA VAL A 32 0.36 -17.51 18.29
C VAL A 32 -0.06 -18.71 19.14
N LEU A 33 -1.15 -19.37 18.75
CA LEU A 33 -1.71 -20.49 19.50
C LEU A 33 -0.91 -21.78 19.36
N ALA A 34 -0.19 -22.00 18.26
CA ALA A 34 0.65 -23.18 18.06
C ALA A 34 1.81 -23.27 19.05
N SER A 35 2.19 -22.16 19.69
CA SER A 35 3.20 -22.14 20.77
C SER A 35 2.62 -22.43 22.16
N SER A 36 1.30 -22.55 22.30
CA SER A 36 0.66 -22.89 23.57
C SER A 36 0.88 -24.37 23.93
N LYS A 37 0.81 -24.72 25.21
CA LYS A 37 1.02 -26.11 25.68
C LYS A 37 0.01 -27.06 25.02
N ASP A 38 0.48 -28.26 24.69
CA ASP A 38 -0.32 -29.26 23.98
C ASP A 38 -1.42 -29.90 24.84
N ASP A 39 -1.29 -29.82 26.16
CA ASP A 39 -2.26 -30.33 27.13
C ASP A 39 -3.39 -29.33 27.50
N GLU A 40 -3.44 -28.15 26.87
CA GLU A 40 -4.49 -27.18 27.14
C GLU A 40 -5.86 -27.67 26.64
N ASP A 41 -6.87 -27.54 27.50
CA ASP A 41 -8.25 -27.84 27.16
C ASP A 41 -8.71 -27.03 25.94
N LEU A 42 -9.48 -27.68 25.06
CA LEU A 42 -9.94 -27.06 23.82
C LEU A 42 -10.78 -25.79 24.04
N GLU A 43 -11.46 -25.70 25.18
CA GLU A 43 -12.25 -24.54 25.56
C GLU A 43 -11.37 -23.35 25.99
N SER A 44 -10.29 -23.61 26.74
CA SER A 44 -9.25 -22.63 27.05
C SER A 44 -8.58 -22.13 25.77
N LEU A 45 -8.25 -23.05 24.86
CA LEU A 45 -7.66 -22.73 23.57
C LEU A 45 -8.59 -21.89 22.69
N ALA A 46 -9.90 -22.15 22.72
CA ALA A 46 -10.90 -21.38 22.00
C ALA A 46 -11.02 -19.95 22.55
N PHE A 47 -11.09 -19.82 23.88
CA PHE A 47 -11.10 -18.51 24.53
C PHE A 47 -9.84 -17.69 24.21
N LEU A 48 -8.68 -18.33 24.16
CA LEU A 48 -7.42 -17.67 23.80
C LEU A 48 -7.41 -17.28 22.32
N ALA A 49 -7.99 -18.10 21.45
CA ALA A 49 -8.17 -17.76 20.04
C ALA A 49 -9.04 -16.51 19.85
N ASP A 50 -10.16 -16.41 20.55
CA ASP A 50 -11.06 -15.25 20.47
C ASP A 50 -10.33 -13.96 20.91
N LYS A 51 -9.56 -14.02 21.99
CA LYS A 51 -8.72 -12.90 22.44
C LYS A 51 -7.64 -12.51 21.44
N VAL A 52 -6.99 -13.49 20.83
CA VAL A 52 -5.97 -13.23 19.81
C VAL A 52 -6.60 -12.66 18.56
N VAL A 53 -7.81 -13.08 18.16
CA VAL A 53 -8.53 -12.47 17.02
C VAL A 53 -8.84 -10.99 17.29
N GLU A 54 -9.24 -10.66 18.52
CA GLU A 54 -9.52 -9.28 18.92
C GLU A 54 -8.26 -8.38 18.83
N VAL A 55 -7.10 -8.89 19.27
CA VAL A 55 -5.84 -8.13 19.28
C VAL A 55 -5.12 -8.16 17.92
N ALA A 56 -5.18 -9.29 17.23
CA ALA A 56 -4.48 -9.53 15.97
C ALA A 56 -5.29 -9.10 14.76
N SER A 57 -6.47 -8.50 14.93
CA SER A 57 -7.12 -7.71 13.90
C SER A 57 -6.26 -6.47 13.64
N PRO A 58 -5.42 -6.45 12.59
CA PRO A 58 -4.83 -5.20 12.19
C PRO A 58 -6.02 -4.31 11.80
N ALA A 59 -5.97 -3.03 12.15
CA ALA A 59 -6.90 -2.04 11.62
C ALA A 59 -7.17 -2.36 10.14
N VAL A 60 -8.44 -2.43 9.76
CA VAL A 60 -9.00 -2.86 8.46
C VAL A 60 -8.43 -2.09 7.24
N ASN A 61 -7.43 -1.23 7.45
CA ASN A 61 -6.76 -0.38 6.48
C ASN A 61 -5.72 -1.08 5.58
N ALA A 62 -5.60 -2.41 5.65
CA ALA A 62 -4.68 -3.17 4.79
C ALA A 62 -5.32 -3.64 3.46
N VAL A 63 -6.61 -3.39 3.24
CA VAL A 63 -7.33 -3.78 2.01
C VAL A 63 -7.55 -2.54 1.13
N GLN A 64 -6.48 -1.96 0.57
CA GLN A 64 -6.47 -1.18 -0.69
C GLN A 64 -5.14 -0.45 -0.97
N THR A 65 -4.03 -0.82 -0.33
CA THR A 65 -2.76 -0.13 -0.59
C THR A 65 -2.31 -0.24 -2.05
N THR A 66 -2.59 -1.35 -2.75
CA THR A 66 -2.17 -1.51 -4.15
C THR A 66 -2.91 -0.58 -5.12
N GLU A 67 -4.24 -0.43 -4.98
CA GLU A 67 -5.01 0.45 -5.88
C GLU A 67 -4.75 1.93 -5.59
N LEU A 68 -4.63 2.30 -4.30
CA LEU A 68 -4.24 3.64 -3.88
C LEU A 68 -2.81 3.98 -4.35
N SER A 69 -1.88 3.03 -4.33
CA SER A 69 -0.53 3.25 -4.85
C SER A 69 -0.54 3.54 -6.35
N THR A 70 -1.33 2.81 -7.14
CA THR A 70 -1.43 3.06 -8.58
C THR A 70 -2.09 4.40 -8.89
N GLU A 71 -3.12 4.78 -8.15
CA GLU A 71 -3.80 6.07 -8.32
C GLU A 71 -2.91 7.24 -7.90
N VAL A 72 -2.16 7.09 -6.81
CA VAL A 72 -1.18 8.09 -6.35
C VAL A 72 -0.05 8.25 -7.37
N GLU A 73 0.50 7.15 -7.91
CA GLU A 73 1.50 7.22 -8.99
C GLU A 73 0.97 7.91 -10.24
N GLN A 74 -0.28 7.62 -10.63
CA GLN A 74 -0.94 8.26 -11.76
C GLN A 74 -1.13 9.77 -11.53
N VAL A 75 -1.64 10.17 -10.36
CA VAL A 75 -1.80 11.57 -9.98
C VAL A 75 -0.46 12.31 -9.96
N HIS A 76 0.61 11.67 -9.47
CA HIS A 76 1.96 12.25 -9.52
C HIS A 76 2.45 12.47 -10.95
N SER A 77 2.16 11.54 -11.86
CA SER A 77 2.51 11.68 -13.28
C SER A 77 1.74 12.82 -13.96
N ASP A 78 0.45 12.96 -13.65
CA ASP A 78 -0.41 14.02 -14.17
C ASP A 78 0.05 15.39 -13.66
N ILE A 79 0.42 15.50 -12.39
CA ILE A 79 0.98 16.75 -11.84
C ILE A 79 2.29 17.13 -12.56
N ALA A 80 3.14 16.16 -12.89
CA ALA A 80 4.39 16.42 -13.60
C ALA A 80 4.15 16.91 -15.04
N THR A 81 3.20 16.29 -15.76
CA THR A 81 2.85 16.72 -17.12
C THR A 81 2.20 18.10 -17.12
N LEU A 82 1.29 18.35 -16.18
CA LEU A 82 0.60 19.62 -16.04
C LEU A 82 1.57 20.76 -15.70
N LYS A 83 2.54 20.52 -14.80
CA LYS A 83 3.63 21.47 -14.52
C LYS A 83 4.43 21.79 -15.77
N LYS A 84 4.79 20.80 -16.58
CA LYS A 84 5.53 21.00 -17.84
C LYS A 84 4.74 21.83 -18.85
N LEU A 85 3.43 21.61 -18.94
CA LEU A 85 2.55 22.41 -19.81
C LEU A 85 2.45 23.85 -19.32
N VAL A 86 2.28 24.05 -18.01
CA VAL A 86 2.24 25.39 -17.41
C VAL A 86 3.54 26.15 -17.69
N THR A 87 4.71 25.54 -17.48
CA THR A 87 6.00 26.20 -17.77
C THR A 87 6.12 26.56 -19.26
N SER A 88 5.70 25.66 -20.16
CA SER A 88 5.73 25.92 -21.60
C SER A 88 4.81 27.08 -22.00
N LEU A 89 3.63 27.16 -21.39
CA LEU A 89 2.67 28.23 -21.63
C LEU A 89 3.09 29.55 -21.00
N THR A 90 3.76 29.54 -19.84
CA THR A 90 4.31 30.75 -19.24
C THR A 90 5.52 31.26 -20.03
N ASP A 91 6.40 30.38 -20.51
CA ASP A 91 7.55 30.76 -21.35
C ASP A 91 7.09 31.38 -22.67
N THR A 92 6.03 30.83 -23.30
CA THR A 92 5.46 31.40 -24.54
C THR A 92 4.67 32.69 -24.31
N ARG A 93 4.09 32.88 -23.12
CA ARG A 93 3.47 34.16 -22.70
C ARG A 93 4.47 35.21 -22.26
N HIS A 94 5.76 34.90 -22.21
CA HIS A 94 6.84 35.88 -22.11
C HIS A 94 7.52 35.99 -23.47
N PRO A 95 6.87 36.60 -24.48
CA PRO A 95 7.59 36.96 -25.69
C PRO A 95 8.68 37.93 -25.29
N CYS A 96 9.89 37.41 -25.30
CA CYS A 96 11.14 38.14 -25.48
C CYS A 96 10.87 39.53 -26.05
N SER A 97 11.20 40.55 -25.26
CA SER A 97 11.30 41.96 -25.65
C SER A 97 12.41 42.22 -26.69
N PHE A 98 12.70 41.24 -27.55
CA PHE A 98 13.64 41.35 -28.66
C PHE A 98 12.92 41.85 -29.91
N ARG A 99 12.52 43.12 -29.86
CA ARG A 99 12.44 43.94 -31.07
C ARG A 99 12.55 45.40 -30.69
N ARG A 100 13.78 45.91 -30.67
CA ARG A 100 14.07 47.20 -31.32
C ARG A 100 15.57 47.37 -31.58
N ARG A 101 15.87 47.30 -32.88
CA ARG A 101 16.88 48.05 -33.63
C ARG A 101 18.30 47.51 -33.57
N THR A 102 18.51 46.53 -34.44
CA THR A 102 19.65 46.48 -35.34
C THR A 102 20.01 47.89 -35.86
N SER A 103 21.08 48.50 -35.36
CA SER A 103 21.75 49.57 -36.09
C SER A 103 22.57 48.92 -37.19
N SER A 104 22.14 49.17 -38.43
CA SER A 104 22.77 48.75 -39.69
C SER A 104 24.13 49.44 -39.90
N PRO A 105 24.98 48.94 -40.81
CA PRO A 105 26.42 49.14 -40.83
C PRO A 105 26.82 50.46 -41.51
N ALA A 106 27.85 51.12 -40.96
CA ALA A 106 28.50 52.25 -41.62
C ALA A 106 29.48 51.75 -42.69
N PRO A 107 29.52 52.35 -43.89
CA PRO A 107 30.25 51.80 -45.03
C PRO A 107 31.72 52.22 -45.04
N THR A 108 32.57 51.29 -45.46
CA THR A 108 33.95 51.49 -45.90
C THR A 108 33.98 52.26 -47.22
N ASP A 109 34.75 53.36 -47.32
CA ASP A 109 36.01 53.45 -48.12
C ASP A 109 36.44 54.87 -48.55
N ARG A 110 37.77 55.09 -48.45
CA ARG A 110 38.71 55.84 -49.35
C ARG A 110 38.74 57.39 -49.38
N PRO A 111 39.82 58.04 -49.94
CA PRO A 111 41.25 57.69 -50.13
C PRO A 111 42.29 58.82 -49.84
N THR A 112 43.58 58.44 -49.87
CA THR A 112 44.87 59.14 -50.21
C THR A 112 44.98 60.68 -50.34
N THR A 113 46.05 61.26 -49.77
CA THR A 113 47.25 61.85 -50.45
C THR A 113 48.35 62.14 -49.45
#